data_AF-A0A965DGP6-F1
#
_entry.id   AF-A0A965DGP6-F1
#
_cell.length_a   1.000
_cell.length_b   1.000
_cell.length_c   1.000
_cell.angle_alpha   90.00
_cell.angle_beta   90.00
_cell.angle_gamma   90.00
#
_symmetry.space_group_name_H-M   'P 1'
#
loop_
_entity.id
_entity.type
_entity.pdbx_description
1 polymer ?
#
loop_
_entity_poly.entity_id
_entity_poly.type
_entity_poly.pdbx_seq_one_letter_code
_entity_poly.pdbx_strand_id
1 'polypeptide(L)'
;MKTLPKEIRFETLSYLPPLSDTQLIKQVDYILQSGFFPCIEFSESADPKIHYWTMWKLPLFNATSSQEVLSEVRACKSEYPNNYIRVVGFDNVKQCQVLSFIVHKPTTSRF
;
A
#
# COMPACT_ATOMS: atom_id res chain seq x y z
N MET A 1 5.69 12.83 -32.26
CA MET A 1 4.92 13.32 -31.09
C MET A 1 3.84 12.30 -30.79
N LYS A 2 3.69 11.86 -29.54
CA LYS A 2 2.57 10.99 -29.12
C LYS A 2 1.68 11.78 -28.17
N THR A 3 0.37 11.71 -28.34
CA THR A 3 -0.60 12.25 -27.37
C THR A 3 -0.63 11.34 -26.15
N LEU A 4 -0.50 11.92 -24.95
CA LEU A 4 -0.50 11.14 -23.71
C LEU A 4 -1.92 10.69 -23.35
N PRO A 5 -2.16 9.40 -23.05
CA PRO A 5 -3.46 8.93 -22.59
C PRO A 5 -3.78 9.44 -21.19
N LYS A 6 -5.08 9.56 -20.88
CA LYS A 6 -5.56 9.86 -19.53
C LYS A 6 -5.78 8.55 -18.79
N GLU A 7 -5.08 8.37 -17.68
CA GLU A 7 -5.17 7.17 -16.82
C GLU A 7 -5.25 7.60 -15.37
N ILE A 8 -6.04 6.89 -14.55
CA ILE A 8 -6.10 7.11 -13.10
C ILE A 8 -4.78 6.64 -12.49
N ARG A 9 -4.27 7.44 -11.55
CA ARG A 9 -3.03 7.19 -10.82
C ARG A 9 -3.32 7.08 -9.33
N PHE A 10 -2.38 6.51 -8.59
CA PHE A 10 -2.56 6.15 -7.19
C PHE A 10 -1.35 6.57 -6.35
N GLU A 11 -0.92 7.82 -6.54
CA GLU A 11 0.23 8.41 -5.85
C GLU A 11 1.56 7.67 -6.12
N THR A 12 2.43 7.60 -5.10
CA THR A 12 3.79 7.08 -5.19
C THR A 12 3.87 5.73 -5.91
N LEU A 13 4.82 5.60 -6.82
CA LEU A 13 5.09 4.41 -7.66
C LEU A 13 4.04 4.10 -8.75
N SER A 14 2.90 4.78 -8.81
CA SER A 14 1.82 4.46 -9.76
C SER A 14 2.08 4.79 -11.24
N TYR A 15 3.17 5.50 -11.53
CA TYR A 15 3.68 5.75 -12.89
C TYR A 15 4.69 4.71 -13.36
N LEU A 16 5.18 3.85 -12.45
CA LEU A 16 6.09 2.77 -12.78
C LEU A 16 5.31 1.54 -13.30
N PRO A 17 5.98 0.59 -13.94
CA PRO A 17 5.41 -0.74 -14.14
C PRO A 17 4.91 -1.33 -12.81
N PRO A 18 3.85 -2.15 -12.82
CA PRO A 18 3.37 -2.83 -11.61
C PRO A 18 4.51 -3.53 -10.89
N LEU A 19 4.62 -3.29 -9.58
CA LEU A 19 5.68 -3.88 -8.78
C LEU A 19 5.56 -5.41 -8.78
N SER A 20 6.68 -6.10 -9.04
CA SER A 20 6.77 -7.52 -8.78
C SER A 20 6.83 -7.81 -7.27
N ASP A 21 6.52 -9.04 -6.87
CA ASP A 21 6.63 -9.45 -5.46
C ASP A 21 8.02 -9.16 -4.88
N THR A 22 9.08 -9.38 -5.64
CA THR A 22 10.45 -9.06 -5.22
C THR A 22 10.67 -7.56 -5.00
N GLN A 23 10.07 -6.70 -5.83
CA GLN A 23 10.16 -5.25 -5.65
C GLN A 23 9.35 -4.79 -4.44
N LEU A 24 8.18 -5.39 -4.21
CA LEU A 24 7.35 -5.12 -3.04
C LEU A 24 8.07 -5.53 -1.74
N ILE A 25 8.68 -6.73 -1.72
CA ILE A 25 9.54 -7.18 -0.60
C ILE A 25 10.59 -6.12 -0.27
N LYS A 26 11.30 -5.59 -1.27
CA LYS A 26 12.32 -4.55 -1.06
C LYS A 26 11.76 -3.26 -0.46
N GLN A 27 10.54 -2.85 -0.84
CA GLN A 27 9.90 -1.67 -0.23
C GLN A 27 9.57 -1.92 1.25
N VAL A 28 9.09 -3.12 1.58
CA VAL A 28 8.78 -3.49 2.96
C VAL A 28 10.05 -3.65 3.79
N ASP A 29 11.08 -4.29 3.25
CA ASP A 29 12.39 -4.38 3.90
C ASP A 29 12.95 -3.00 4.22
N TYR A 30 12.79 -2.03 3.30
CA TYR A 30 13.18 -0.65 3.56
C TYR A 30 12.41 0.00 4.71
N ILE A 31 11.09 -0.22 4.82
CA ILE A 31 10.28 0.26 5.95
C ILE A 31 10.84 -0.30 7.26
N LEU A 32 11.09 -1.61 7.33
CA LEU A 32 11.59 -2.29 8.53
C LEU A 32 13.02 -1.86 8.89
N GLN A 33 13.93 -1.83 7.92
CA GLN A 33 15.33 -1.44 8.13
C GLN A 33 15.49 0.02 8.55
N SER A 34 14.53 0.88 8.15
CA SER A 34 14.50 2.28 8.57
C SER A 34 13.89 2.49 9.96
N GLY A 35 13.42 1.42 10.62
CA GLY A 35 12.77 1.49 11.94
C GLY A 35 11.34 2.04 11.88
N PHE A 36 10.71 2.05 10.70
CA PHE A 36 9.33 2.49 10.53
C PHE A 36 8.36 1.34 10.78
N PHE A 37 7.12 1.67 11.13
CA PHE A 37 6.09 0.68 11.42
C PHE A 37 5.20 0.46 10.19
N PRO A 38 5.20 -0.74 9.58
CA PRO A 38 4.30 -1.07 8.48
C PRO A 38 2.84 -1.08 8.96
N CYS A 39 1.94 -0.61 8.12
CA CYS A 39 0.50 -0.78 8.30
C CYS A 39 -0.15 -1.09 6.96
N ILE A 40 -1.20 -1.91 6.99
CA ILE A 40 -2.02 -2.22 5.82
C ILE A 40 -3.33 -1.45 5.98
N GLU A 41 -3.76 -0.82 4.90
CA GLU A 41 -5.03 -0.11 4.84
C GLU A 41 -5.76 -0.46 3.55
N PHE A 42 -7.09 -0.46 3.60
CA PHE A 42 -7.93 -0.79 2.47
C PHE A 42 -9.13 0.17 2.35
N SER A 43 -9.64 0.32 1.13
CA SER A 43 -10.77 1.20 0.84
C SER A 43 -11.51 0.73 -0.41
N GLU A 44 -12.82 0.96 -0.46
CA GLU A 44 -13.63 0.73 -1.67
C GLU A 44 -13.35 1.78 -2.75
N SER A 45 -12.88 2.97 -2.37
CA SER A 45 -12.58 4.09 -3.27
C SER A 45 -11.16 4.58 -3.09
N ALA A 46 -10.55 5.04 -4.20
CA ALA A 46 -9.25 5.71 -4.22
C ALA A 46 -9.36 7.22 -4.52
N ASP A 47 -10.49 7.85 -4.16
CA ASP A 47 -10.67 9.31 -4.32
C ASP A 47 -9.60 10.08 -3.50
N PRO A 48 -8.78 10.93 -4.14
CA PRO A 48 -7.72 11.68 -3.45
C PRO A 48 -8.22 12.69 -2.41
N LYS A 49 -9.52 13.01 -2.37
CA LYS A 49 -10.13 13.88 -1.36
C LYS A 49 -10.40 13.15 -0.03
N ILE A 50 -10.40 11.82 -0.05
CA ILE A 50 -10.64 11.00 1.13
C ILE A 50 -9.32 10.84 1.90
N HIS A 51 -9.33 11.30 3.15
CA HIS A 51 -8.13 11.32 3.99
C HIS A 51 -7.89 9.97 4.68
N TYR A 52 -8.95 9.22 4.97
CA TYR A 52 -8.89 8.01 5.79
C TYR A 52 -9.27 6.77 4.99
N TRP A 53 -8.43 5.75 5.10
CA TRP A 53 -8.73 4.39 4.66
C TRP A 53 -8.96 3.52 5.89
N THR A 54 -9.67 2.41 5.72
CA THR A 54 -9.92 1.49 6.81
C THR A 54 -8.63 0.74 7.14
N MET A 55 -8.23 0.76 8.41
CA MET A 55 -7.06 0.04 8.89
C MET A 55 -7.32 -1.47 8.90
N TRP A 56 -6.39 -2.25 8.35
CA TRP A 56 -6.39 -3.69 8.50
C TRP A 56 -5.73 -4.04 9.84
N LYS A 57 -6.54 -4.53 10.79
CA LYS A 57 -6.12 -4.84 12.17
C LYS A 57 -5.46 -3.61 12.83
N LEU A 58 -4.14 -3.67 13.07
CA LEU A 58 -3.31 -2.64 13.69
C LEU A 58 -1.98 -2.54 12.94
N PRO A 59 -1.23 -1.43 13.06
CA PRO A 59 0.14 -1.36 12.58
C PRO A 59 0.99 -2.49 13.17
N LEU A 60 1.87 -3.05 12.35
CA LEU A 60 2.71 -4.18 12.74
C LEU A 60 3.95 -3.68 13.50
N PHE A 61 3.73 -3.17 14.72
CA PHE A 61 4.78 -2.52 15.53
C PHE A 61 6.02 -3.39 15.78
N ASN A 62 5.84 -4.71 15.83
CA ASN A 62 6.91 -5.68 16.10
C ASN A 62 7.24 -6.55 14.89
N ALA A 63 6.83 -6.18 13.67
CA ALA A 63 7.19 -6.97 12.49
C ALA A 63 8.71 -7.03 12.32
N THR A 64 9.24 -8.23 12.11
CA THR A 64 10.69 -8.43 11.92
C THR A 64 11.07 -8.87 10.52
N SER A 65 10.08 -9.27 9.71
CA SER A 65 10.30 -9.75 8.36
C SER A 65 9.27 -9.20 7.38
N SER A 66 9.67 -8.98 6.13
CA SER A 66 8.76 -8.59 5.06
C SER A 66 7.69 -9.64 4.77
N GLN A 67 7.99 -10.91 5.07
CA GLN A 67 7.04 -12.01 4.93
C GLN A 67 5.85 -11.89 5.91
N GLU A 68 6.06 -11.42 7.13
CA GLU A 68 4.97 -11.14 8.09
C GLU A 68 4.02 -10.08 7.52
N VAL A 69 4.56 -8.97 7.03
CA VAL A 69 3.76 -7.88 6.42
C VAL A 69 3.01 -8.38 5.17
N LEU A 70 3.69 -9.14 4.31
CA LEU A 70 3.11 -9.72 3.11
C LEU A 70 2.04 -10.78 3.39
N SER A 71 2.18 -11.51 4.50
CA SER A 71 1.14 -12.44 4.95
C SER A 71 -0.16 -11.70 5.28
N GLU A 72 -0.06 -10.54 5.93
CA GLU A 72 -1.21 -9.70 6.26
C GLU A 72 -1.80 -9.00 5.03
N VAL A 73 -0.98 -8.58 4.06
CA VAL A 73 -1.46 -8.09 2.75
C VAL A 73 -2.28 -9.17 2.03
N ARG A 74 -1.79 -10.42 2.01
CA ARG A 74 -2.52 -11.55 1.41
C ARG A 74 -3.82 -11.85 2.16
N ALA A 75 -3.80 -11.81 3.49
CA ALA A 75 -5.00 -12.01 4.31
C ALA A 75 -6.05 -10.92 4.04
N CYS A 76 -5.63 -9.64 4.05
CA CYS A 76 -6.50 -8.50 3.73
C CYS A 76 -7.08 -8.61 2.32
N LYS A 77 -6.27 -9.04 1.34
CA LYS A 77 -6.71 -9.26 -0.04
C LYS A 77 -7.72 -10.40 -0.16
N SER A 78 -7.54 -11.46 0.61
CA SER A 78 -8.49 -12.59 0.63
C SER A 78 -9.85 -12.19 1.21
N GLU A 79 -9.86 -11.36 2.24
CA GLU A 79 -11.08 -10.88 2.90
C GLU A 79 -11.78 -9.77 2.09
N TYR A 80 -10.99 -8.84 1.53
CA TYR A 80 -11.47 -7.68 0.78
C TYR A 80 -10.95 -7.67 -0.67
N PRO A 81 -11.32 -8.66 -1.50
CA PRO A 81 -10.78 -8.80 -2.86
C PRO A 81 -11.17 -7.65 -3.80
N ASN A 82 -12.26 -6.95 -3.50
CA ASN A 82 -12.82 -5.86 -4.30
C ASN A 82 -12.41 -4.46 -3.80
N ASN A 83 -11.44 -4.37 -2.91
CA ASN A 83 -10.98 -3.10 -2.36
C ASN A 83 -9.59 -2.76 -2.88
N TYR A 84 -9.25 -1.48 -2.88
CA TYR A 84 -7.87 -1.05 -2.97
C TYR A 84 -7.16 -1.39 -1.66
N ILE A 85 -5.92 -1.83 -1.74
CA ILE A 85 -5.08 -2.09 -0.56
C ILE A 85 -3.76 -1.37 -0.76
N ARG A 86 -3.34 -0.65 0.28
CA ARG A 86 -2.03 0.00 0.34
C ARG A 86 -1.22 -0.50 1.53
N VAL A 87 0.09 -0.48 1.36
CA VAL A 87 1.03 -0.58 2.48
C VAL A 87 1.54 0.83 2.76
N VAL A 88 1.53 1.20 4.04
CA VAL A 88 2.07 2.46 4.53
C VAL A 88 3.16 2.18 5.56
N GLY A 89 4.11 3.10 5.69
CA GLY A 89 5.14 3.09 6.73
C GLY A 89 5.01 4.33 7.59
N PHE A 90 4.90 4.16 8.91
CA PHE A 90 4.81 5.25 9.88
C PHE A 90 6.15 5.47 10.61
N ASP A 91 6.57 6.74 10.67
CA ASP A 91 7.65 7.21 11.52
C ASP A 91 7.03 7.83 12.78
N ASN A 92 7.28 7.20 13.93
CA ASN A 92 6.74 7.65 15.22
C ASN A 92 7.52 8.84 15.80
N VAL A 93 8.77 9.07 15.38
CA VAL A 93 9.58 10.20 15.85
C VAL A 93 9.10 11.49 15.18
N LYS A 94 8.87 11.45 13.86
CA LYS A 94 8.29 12.58 13.12
C LYS A 94 6.77 12.64 13.18
N GLN A 95 6.14 11.58 13.70
CA GLN A 95 4.69 11.43 13.76
C GLN A 95 4.03 11.62 12.38
N CYS A 96 4.57 10.92 11.36
CA CYS A 96 4.14 11.07 9.98
C CYS A 96 4.17 9.74 9.22
N GLN A 97 3.29 9.62 8.22
CA GLN A 97 3.40 8.58 7.21
C GLN A 97 4.54 8.94 6.24
N VAL A 98 5.56 8.09 6.19
CA VAL A 98 6.78 8.34 5.41
C VAL A 98 6.83 7.55 4.09
N LEU A 99 6.06 6.45 3.99
CA LEU A 99 5.86 5.70 2.74
C LEU A 99 4.38 5.34 2.57
N SER A 100 3.92 5.31 1.31
CA SER A 100 2.60 4.79 0.95
C SER A 100 2.57 4.42 -0.53
N PHE A 101 2.15 3.19 -0.83
CA PHE A 101 1.98 2.69 -2.20
C PHE A 101 0.90 1.60 -2.26
N ILE A 102 0.20 1.54 -3.40
CA ILE A 102 -0.82 0.53 -3.66
C ILE A 102 -0.18 -0.83 -3.91
N VAL A 103 -0.72 -1.87 -3.26
CA VAL A 103 -0.30 -3.27 -3.44
C VAL A 103 -1.39 -4.14 -4.05
N HIS A 104 -2.65 -3.69 -4.03
CA HIS A 104 -3.77 -4.38 -4.70
C HIS A 104 -4.79 -3.37 -5.23
N LYS A 105 -5.34 -3.66 -6.41
CA LYS A 105 -6.42 -2.90 -7.06
C LYS A 105 -7.58 -3.86 -7.32
N PRO A 106 -8.83 -3.41 -7.18
CA PRO A 106 -9.99 -4.24 -7.53
C PRO A 106 -9.98 -4.57 -9.02
N THR A 107 -10.41 -5.80 -9.35
CA THR A 107 -10.48 -6.29 -10.73
C THR A 107 -11.48 -5.51 -11.58
N THR A 108 -12.51 -4.95 -10.96
CA THR A 108 -13.52 -4.12 -11.62
C THR A 108 -13.41 -2.71 -11.08
N SER A 109 -12.85 -1.79 -11.88
CA SER A 109 -12.92 -0.36 -11.59
C SER A 109 -14.39 0.05 -11.63
N ARG A 110 -15.02 0.23 -10.47
CA ARG A 110 -16.35 0.84 -10.40
C ARG A 110 -16.12 2.33 -10.69
N PHE A 111 -16.58 2.76 -11.87
CA PHE A 111 -16.60 4.17 -12.26
C PHE A 111 -17.67 4.92 -11.47
#